data_AF-A0A356NHK4-F1
#
_entry.id   AF-A0A356NHK4-F1
#
_cell.length_a   1.000
_cell.length_b   1.000
_cell.length_c   1.000
_cell.angle_alpha   90.00
_cell.angle_beta   90.00
_cell.angle_gamma   90.00
#
_symmetry.space_group_name_H-M   'P 1'
#
loop_
_entity.id
_entity.type
_entity.pdbx_description
1 polymer ?
#
loop_
_entity_poly.entity_id
_entity_poly.type
_entity_poly.pdbx_seq_one_letter_code
_entity_poly.pdbx_strand_id
1 'polypeptide(L)'
;MLITMKTSVVVAALTLAFSSAQASEVGSAAIKSNVISEDVRTSLAGLSAVEIPAKAAKIVKAASDEIRLETAKLILKEVLNQRPQLAVQMTASIARVAPETAPLVASWAAAMSPQFGEQIIRAAAVSAPEFAADIAVATTRIFPNNKTRIV
;
A
#
# COMPACT_ATOMS: atom_id res chain seq x y z
N MET A 1 -8.95 2.11 64.36
CA MET A 1 -7.55 1.65 64.28
C MET A 1 -7.13 1.73 62.82
N LEU A 2 -6.12 2.59 62.52
CA LEU A 2 -5.18 2.62 61.38
C LEU A 2 -5.69 2.36 59.93
N ILE A 3 -5.66 3.32 58.99
CA ILE A 3 -4.52 3.84 58.18
C ILE A 3 -4.38 3.17 56.78
N THR A 4 -4.79 3.93 55.75
CA THR A 4 -4.16 4.25 54.43
C THR A 4 -3.90 3.24 53.27
N MET A 5 -4.11 3.81 52.05
CA MET A 5 -3.30 3.71 50.79
C MET A 5 -3.50 2.48 49.87
N LYS A 6 -3.49 2.52 48.51
CA LYS A 6 -3.33 3.56 47.46
C LYS A 6 -3.47 2.92 46.04
N THR A 7 -3.98 3.71 45.08
CA THR A 7 -3.69 3.77 43.61
C THR A 7 -4.24 2.80 42.54
N SER A 8 -4.84 3.45 41.53
CA SER A 8 -4.69 3.32 40.05
C SER A 8 -5.54 2.25 39.33
N VAL A 9 -6.58 2.57 38.54
CA VAL A 9 -6.78 3.43 37.34
C VAL A 9 -6.57 2.66 36.01
N VAL A 10 -7.54 2.87 35.10
CA VAL A 10 -7.64 2.53 33.64
C VAL A 10 -8.19 1.13 33.32
N VAL A 11 -9.46 0.92 32.93
CA VAL A 11 -10.32 1.44 31.82
C VAL A 11 -10.22 0.62 30.53
N ALA A 12 -11.42 0.36 30.00
CA ALA A 12 -11.82 0.00 28.64
C ALA A 12 -11.78 -1.49 28.25
N ALA A 13 -12.92 -2.12 28.53
CA ALA A 13 -13.43 -3.26 27.79
C ALA A 13 -13.72 -2.87 26.33
N LEU A 14 -13.26 -3.69 25.38
CA LEU A 14 -13.75 -3.67 24.00
C LEU A 14 -14.15 -5.12 23.65
N THR A 15 -15.43 -5.41 23.82
CA THR A 15 -16.05 -6.70 23.52
C THR A 15 -16.16 -6.90 22.01
N LEU A 16 -15.43 -7.90 21.48
CA LEU A 16 -15.58 -8.41 20.12
C LEU A 16 -16.79 -9.35 20.06
N ALA A 17 -17.87 -8.92 19.43
CA ALA A 17 -18.98 -9.80 19.06
C ALA A 17 -18.75 -10.33 17.64
N PHE A 18 -18.37 -11.60 17.54
CA PHE A 18 -18.42 -12.38 16.30
C PHE A 18 -19.88 -12.70 15.99
N SER A 19 -20.38 -12.27 14.82
CA SER A 19 -21.62 -12.77 14.27
C SER A 19 -21.34 -13.30 12.86
N SER A 20 -21.44 -14.63 12.74
CA SER A 20 -21.27 -15.41 11.52
C SER A 20 -22.56 -15.45 10.73
N ALA A 21 -22.53 -15.08 9.45
CA ALA A 21 -23.51 -15.48 8.45
C ALA A 21 -22.83 -15.64 7.09
N GLN A 22 -22.87 -16.85 6.54
CA GLN A 22 -22.45 -17.19 5.19
C GLN A 22 -23.61 -16.92 4.21
N ALA A 23 -23.39 -16.16 3.14
CA ALA A 23 -24.05 -16.32 1.82
C ALA A 23 -23.67 -15.19 0.84
N SER A 24 -23.36 -15.58 -0.40
CA SER A 24 -23.23 -14.76 -1.63
C SER A 24 -21.83 -14.21 -1.95
N GLU A 25 -21.03 -15.08 -2.56
CA GLU A 25 -19.62 -14.90 -2.95
C GLU A 25 -19.37 -13.93 -4.12
N VAL A 26 -20.42 -13.38 -4.76
CA VAL A 26 -20.26 -12.43 -5.89
C VAL A 26 -20.35 -10.96 -5.45
N GLY A 27 -20.90 -10.69 -4.25
CA GLY A 27 -21.03 -9.32 -3.72
C GLY A 27 -19.88 -8.89 -2.79
N SER A 28 -19.28 -9.82 -2.04
CA SER A 28 -18.33 -9.46 -0.98
C SER A 28 -17.00 -8.87 -1.49
N ALA A 29 -16.54 -9.23 -2.69
CA ALA A 29 -15.31 -8.66 -3.25
C ALA A 29 -15.50 -7.20 -3.67
N ALA A 30 -16.63 -6.86 -4.31
CA ALA A 30 -16.96 -5.50 -4.72
C ALA A 30 -17.32 -4.61 -3.52
N ILE A 31 -18.04 -5.14 -2.53
CA ILE A 31 -18.36 -4.42 -1.28
C ILE A 31 -17.07 -4.18 -0.48
N LYS A 32 -16.22 -5.21 -0.29
CA LYS A 32 -14.91 -5.03 0.36
C LYS A 32 -14.05 -4.02 -0.41
N SER A 33 -13.95 -4.12 -1.74
CA SER A 33 -13.14 -3.17 -2.52
C SER A 33 -13.67 -1.73 -2.43
N ASN A 34 -14.99 -1.53 -2.37
CA ASN A 34 -15.57 -0.21 -2.27
C ASN A 34 -15.37 0.41 -0.88
N VAL A 35 -15.55 -0.39 0.18
CA VAL A 35 -15.27 0.02 1.58
C VAL A 35 -13.78 0.33 1.75
N ILE A 36 -12.89 -0.54 1.27
CA ILE A 36 -11.44 -0.33 1.31
C ILE A 36 -11.06 0.95 0.54
N SER A 37 -11.73 1.24 -0.58
CA SER A 37 -11.45 2.45 -1.37
C SER A 37 -11.88 3.73 -0.68
N GLU A 38 -13.05 3.74 -0.02
CA GLU A 38 -13.55 4.90 0.75
C GLU A 38 -12.67 5.18 1.98
N ASP A 39 -12.26 4.12 2.69
CA ASP A 39 -11.38 4.20 3.85
C ASP A 39 -9.98 4.72 3.47
N VAL A 40 -9.45 4.27 2.33
CA VAL A 40 -8.19 4.77 1.77
C VAL A 40 -8.29 6.25 1.39
N ARG A 41 -9.36 6.65 0.70
CA ARG A 41 -9.59 8.06 0.32
C ARG A 41 -9.67 8.96 1.54
N THR A 42 -10.47 8.59 2.52
CA THR A 42 -10.61 9.33 3.78
C THR A 42 -9.29 9.41 4.52
N SER A 43 -8.51 8.32 4.55
CA SER A 43 -7.22 8.26 5.24
C SER A 43 -6.12 9.10 4.61
N LEU A 44 -6.26 9.45 3.32
CA LEU A 44 -5.32 10.26 2.54
C LEU A 44 -5.81 11.69 2.29
N ALA A 45 -7.10 11.95 2.51
CA ALA A 45 -7.71 13.27 2.36
C ALA A 45 -7.05 14.30 3.29
N GLY A 46 -6.78 15.49 2.77
CA GLY A 46 -6.16 16.59 3.52
C GLY A 46 -4.66 16.44 3.79
N LEU A 47 -4.04 15.30 3.44
CA LEU A 47 -2.60 15.12 3.58
C LEU A 47 -1.82 15.90 2.52
N SER A 48 -0.66 16.43 2.93
CA SER A 48 0.29 17.03 2.01
C SER A 48 0.91 15.97 1.09
N ALA A 49 1.46 16.41 -0.05
CA ALA A 49 2.14 15.55 -1.01
C ALA A 49 3.30 14.73 -0.37
N VAL A 50 3.89 15.23 0.71
CA VAL A 50 5.00 14.59 1.43
C VAL A 50 4.51 13.49 2.38
N GLU A 51 3.31 13.63 2.95
CA GLU A 51 2.77 12.69 3.92
C GLU A 51 2.06 11.50 3.28
N ILE A 52 1.50 11.69 2.08
CA ILE A 52 0.73 10.68 1.35
C ILE A 52 1.54 9.37 1.18
N PRO A 53 2.79 9.37 0.69
CA PRO A 53 3.56 8.13 0.52
C PRO A 53 3.80 7.36 1.82
N ALA A 54 4.11 8.09 2.90
CA ALA A 54 4.34 7.49 4.20
C ALA A 54 3.06 6.88 4.78
N LYS A 55 1.91 7.57 4.64
CA LYS A 55 0.61 7.05 5.09
C LYS A 55 0.17 5.84 4.26
N ALA A 56 0.33 5.91 2.94
CA ALA A 56 0.05 4.80 2.04
C ALA A 56 0.83 3.53 2.42
N ALA A 57 2.13 3.66 2.64
CA ALA A 57 2.98 2.55 3.08
C ALA A 57 2.50 1.94 4.41
N LYS A 58 2.09 2.78 5.38
CA LYS A 58 1.51 2.27 6.65
C LYS A 58 0.25 1.44 6.43
N ILE A 59 -0.64 1.87 5.54
CA ILE A 59 -1.88 1.13 5.22
C ILE A 59 -1.54 -0.20 4.56
N VAL A 60 -0.63 -0.22 3.59
CA VAL A 60 -0.20 -1.46 2.92
C VAL A 60 0.50 -2.41 3.89
N LYS A 61 1.34 -1.90 4.78
CA LYS A 61 2.01 -2.71 5.81
C LYS A 61 1.01 -3.35 6.79
N ALA A 62 -0.06 -2.63 7.13
CA ALA A 62 -1.10 -3.12 8.04
C ALA A 62 -2.06 -4.13 7.40
N ALA A 63 -2.11 -4.21 6.07
CA ALA A 63 -2.89 -5.21 5.37
C ALA A 63 -2.36 -6.63 5.61
N SER A 64 -3.23 -7.65 5.51
CA SER A 64 -2.80 -9.04 5.50
C SER A 64 -2.10 -9.39 4.19
N ASP A 65 -1.25 -10.43 4.18
CA ASP A 65 -0.52 -10.87 2.98
C ASP A 65 -1.46 -11.09 1.77
N GLU A 66 -2.62 -11.70 2.02
CA GLU A 66 -3.63 -12.02 1.00
C GLU A 66 -4.16 -10.80 0.25
N ILE A 67 -4.34 -9.66 0.94
CA ILE A 67 -4.93 -8.44 0.34
C ILE A 67 -3.92 -7.33 0.13
N ARG A 68 -2.65 -7.54 0.49
CA ARG A 68 -1.61 -6.51 0.51
C ARG A 68 -1.40 -5.88 -0.85
N LEU A 69 -1.29 -6.71 -1.87
CA LEU A 69 -1.10 -6.29 -3.25
C LEU A 69 -2.32 -5.51 -3.77
N GLU A 70 -3.53 -5.98 -3.51
CA GLU A 70 -4.75 -5.30 -3.95
C GLU A 70 -4.92 -3.95 -3.25
N THR A 71 -4.58 -3.88 -1.96
CA THR A 71 -4.54 -2.62 -1.19
C THR A 71 -3.54 -1.65 -1.81
N ALA A 72 -2.33 -2.10 -2.16
CA ALA A 72 -1.31 -1.28 -2.80
C ALA A 72 -1.78 -0.73 -4.16
N LYS A 73 -2.40 -1.57 -4.99
CA LYS A 73 -2.96 -1.17 -6.29
C LYS A 73 -4.09 -0.16 -6.17
N LEU A 74 -4.99 -0.33 -5.20
CA LEU A 74 -6.09 0.60 -4.95
C LEU A 74 -5.56 1.98 -4.54
N ILE A 75 -4.60 2.01 -3.60
CA ILE A 75 -3.96 3.25 -3.17
C ILE A 75 -3.23 3.93 -4.32
N LEU A 76 -2.45 3.18 -5.10
CA LEU A 76 -1.77 3.72 -6.29
C LEU A 76 -2.77 4.27 -7.30
N LYS A 77 -3.84 3.54 -7.58
CA LYS A 77 -4.89 3.98 -8.51
C LYS A 77 -5.47 5.31 -8.07
N GLU A 78 -5.85 5.42 -6.80
CA GLU A 78 -6.48 6.63 -6.27
C GLU A 78 -5.52 7.83 -6.30
N VAL A 79 -4.29 7.64 -5.81
CA VAL A 79 -3.31 8.74 -5.71
C VAL A 79 -2.79 9.16 -7.09
N LEU A 80 -2.43 8.21 -7.95
CA LEU A 80 -1.76 8.53 -9.21
C LEU A 80 -2.71 9.04 -10.29
N ASN A 81 -4.01 8.73 -10.21
CA ASN A 81 -5.01 9.36 -11.07
C ASN A 81 -5.12 10.87 -10.81
N GLN A 82 -4.88 11.32 -9.58
CA GLN A 82 -4.95 12.74 -9.21
C GLN A 82 -3.58 13.42 -9.21
N ARG A 83 -2.53 12.68 -8.87
CA ARG A 83 -1.18 13.20 -8.60
C ARG A 83 -0.10 12.26 -9.17
N PRO A 84 0.03 12.13 -10.49
CA PRO A 84 1.01 11.23 -11.12
C PRO A 84 2.46 11.53 -10.73
N GLN A 85 2.78 12.77 -10.37
CA GLN A 85 4.09 13.19 -9.87
C GLN A 85 4.54 12.46 -8.59
N LEU A 86 3.61 11.85 -7.85
CA LEU A 86 3.92 11.06 -6.66
C LEU A 86 4.32 9.62 -6.97
N ALA A 87 4.21 9.16 -8.23
CA ALA A 87 4.39 7.76 -8.60
C ALA A 87 5.73 7.17 -8.11
N VAL A 88 6.81 7.93 -8.23
CA VAL A 88 8.15 7.50 -7.79
C VAL A 88 8.19 7.27 -6.28
N GLN A 89 7.74 8.27 -5.49
CA GLN A 89 7.77 8.21 -4.03
C GLN A 89 6.78 7.19 -3.46
N MET A 90 5.60 7.06 -4.07
CA MET A 90 4.59 6.07 -3.71
C MET A 90 5.14 4.66 -3.90
N THR A 91 5.73 4.38 -5.06
CA THR A 91 6.28 3.07 -5.38
C THR A 91 7.43 2.72 -4.43
N ALA A 92 8.36 3.65 -4.20
CA ALA A 92 9.46 3.44 -3.26
C ALA A 92 8.96 3.13 -1.84
N SER A 93 8.01 3.93 -1.35
CA SER A 93 7.47 3.79 0.00
C SER A 93 6.75 2.45 0.19
N ILE A 94 5.98 2.01 -0.80
CA ILE A 94 5.28 0.71 -0.79
C ILE A 94 6.27 -0.44 -0.90
N ALA A 95 7.19 -0.40 -1.87
CA ALA A 95 8.20 -1.44 -2.07
C ALA A 95 9.08 -1.63 -0.82
N ARG A 96 9.38 -0.55 -0.08
CA ARG A 96 10.18 -0.64 1.14
C ARG A 96 9.49 -1.38 2.29
N VAL A 97 8.16 -1.33 2.38
CA VAL A 97 7.39 -1.95 3.48
C VAL A 97 6.76 -3.28 3.11
N ALA A 98 6.60 -3.54 1.81
CA ALA A 98 6.07 -4.77 1.23
C ALA A 98 6.90 -5.17 -0.01
N PRO A 99 8.19 -5.56 0.17
CA PRO A 99 9.10 -5.84 -0.94
C PRO A 99 8.60 -6.92 -1.91
N GLU A 100 7.88 -7.91 -1.40
CA GLU A 100 7.27 -9.00 -2.17
C GLU A 100 6.23 -8.51 -3.20
N THR A 101 5.67 -7.32 -2.99
CA THR A 101 4.73 -6.69 -3.93
C THR A 101 5.43 -5.81 -4.97
N ALA A 102 6.72 -5.49 -4.76
CA ALA A 102 7.45 -4.49 -5.54
C ALA A 102 7.47 -4.73 -7.06
N PRO A 103 7.63 -5.96 -7.59
CA PRO A 103 7.60 -6.20 -9.03
C PRO A 103 6.28 -5.76 -9.69
N LEU A 104 5.16 -6.10 -9.05
CA LEU A 104 3.82 -5.80 -9.57
C LEU A 104 3.44 -4.34 -9.32
N VAL A 105 3.79 -3.79 -8.16
CA VAL A 105 3.58 -2.37 -7.82
C VAL A 105 4.35 -1.47 -8.78
N ALA A 106 5.63 -1.77 -9.06
CA ALA A 106 6.44 -1.01 -9.99
C ALA A 106 5.88 -1.07 -11.42
N SER A 107 5.52 -2.26 -11.90
CA SER A 107 4.89 -2.43 -13.21
C SER A 107 3.59 -1.63 -13.31
N TRP A 108 2.72 -1.71 -12.31
CA TRP A 108 1.44 -1.01 -12.32
C TRP A 108 1.61 0.50 -12.29
N ALA A 109 2.44 1.01 -11.37
CA ALA A 109 2.71 2.44 -11.26
C ALA A 109 3.36 3.00 -12.53
N ALA A 110 4.27 2.25 -13.15
CA ALA A 110 4.92 2.64 -14.39
C ALA A 110 3.97 2.62 -15.60
N ALA A 111 2.95 1.75 -15.61
CA ALA A 111 1.88 1.79 -16.60
C ALA A 111 0.95 3.00 -16.41
N MET A 112 0.65 3.38 -15.15
CA MET A 112 -0.18 4.53 -14.82
C MET A 112 0.51 5.87 -15.05
N SER A 113 1.83 5.92 -14.88
CA SER A 113 2.62 7.14 -15.04
C SER A 113 3.86 6.89 -15.90
N PRO A 114 3.69 6.61 -17.21
CA PRO A 114 4.80 6.19 -18.08
C PRO A 114 5.94 7.21 -18.16
N GLN A 115 5.62 8.49 -18.05
CA GLN A 115 6.57 9.60 -18.02
C GLN A 115 7.60 9.51 -16.88
N PHE A 116 7.27 8.80 -15.79
CA PHE A 116 8.18 8.56 -14.66
C PHE A 116 8.68 7.11 -14.59
N GLY A 117 8.38 6.27 -15.60
CA GLY A 117 8.58 4.82 -15.54
C GLY A 117 9.99 4.40 -15.13
N GLU A 118 11.02 4.96 -15.74
CA GLU A 118 12.42 4.63 -15.40
C GLU A 118 12.76 4.99 -13.94
N GLN A 119 12.23 6.11 -13.44
CA GLN A 119 12.45 6.57 -12.06
C GLN A 119 11.67 5.70 -11.06
N ILE A 120 10.45 5.31 -11.40
CA ILE A 120 9.62 4.38 -10.63
C ILE A 120 10.35 3.05 -10.46
N ILE A 121 10.88 2.51 -11.56
CA ILE A 121 11.52 1.20 -11.56
C ILE A 121 12.81 1.21 -10.74
N ARG A 122 13.65 2.24 -10.90
CA ARG A 122 14.85 2.42 -10.06
C ARG A 122 14.48 2.58 -8.60
N ALA A 123 13.49 3.39 -8.28
CA ALA A 123 13.11 3.64 -6.90
C ALA A 123 12.56 2.37 -6.23
N ALA A 124 11.83 1.54 -6.97
CA ALA A 124 11.41 0.21 -6.52
C ALA A 124 12.61 -0.71 -6.26
N ALA A 125 13.54 -0.80 -7.21
CA ALA A 125 14.73 -1.65 -7.09
C ALA A 125 15.63 -1.22 -5.91
N VAL A 126 15.79 0.09 -5.66
CA VAL A 126 16.52 0.59 -4.49
C VAL A 126 15.80 0.27 -3.18
N SER A 127 14.46 0.25 -3.20
CA SER A 127 13.65 0.01 -2.00
C SER A 127 13.47 -1.47 -1.67
N ALA A 128 13.59 -2.35 -2.67
CA ALA A 128 13.47 -3.79 -2.59
C ALA A 128 14.57 -4.47 -3.45
N PRO A 129 15.85 -4.33 -3.07
CA PRO A 129 16.99 -4.79 -3.86
C PRO A 129 16.98 -6.30 -4.12
N GLU A 130 16.46 -7.09 -3.19
CA GLU A 130 16.31 -8.53 -3.35
C GLU A 130 15.34 -8.92 -4.47
N PHE A 131 14.43 -8.03 -4.86
CA PHE A 131 13.47 -8.21 -5.96
C PHE A 131 13.85 -7.42 -7.23
N ALA A 132 15.04 -6.82 -7.31
CA ALA A 132 15.43 -5.95 -8.42
C ALA A 132 15.35 -6.64 -9.80
N ALA A 133 15.74 -7.91 -9.89
CA ALA A 133 15.62 -8.70 -11.11
C ALA A 133 14.16 -8.93 -11.52
N ASP A 134 13.30 -9.28 -10.56
CA ASP A 134 11.87 -9.50 -10.80
C ASP A 134 11.16 -8.20 -11.19
N ILE A 135 11.54 -7.08 -10.60
CA ILE A 135 11.08 -5.73 -10.96
C ILE A 135 11.44 -5.42 -12.43
N ALA A 136 12.68 -5.67 -12.85
CA ALA A 136 13.11 -5.45 -14.23
C ALA A 136 12.32 -6.34 -15.21
N VAL A 137 12.08 -7.61 -14.86
CA VAL A 137 11.29 -8.54 -15.68
C VAL A 137 9.83 -8.09 -15.79
N ALA A 138 9.18 -7.76 -14.66
CA ALA A 138 7.79 -7.34 -14.62
C ALA A 138 7.54 -6.08 -15.46
N THR A 139 8.52 -5.16 -15.48
CA THR A 139 8.40 -3.87 -16.17
C THR A 139 8.85 -3.90 -17.63
N THR A 140 9.46 -5.00 -18.10
CA THR A 140 9.99 -5.12 -19.47
C THR A 140 8.92 -4.91 -20.54
N ARG A 141 7.67 -5.34 -20.30
CA ARG A 141 6.57 -5.16 -21.27
C ARG A 141 6.20 -3.70 -21.48
N ILE A 142 6.44 -2.86 -20.48
CA ILE A 142 6.14 -1.43 -20.51
C ILE A 142 7.38 -0.64 -20.98
N PHE A 143 8.57 -1.10 -20.58
CA PHE A 143 9.85 -0.49 -20.94
C PHE A 143 10.86 -1.56 -21.37
N PRO A 144 10.86 -1.97 -22.64
CA PRO A 144 11.69 -3.08 -23.12
C PRO A 144 13.21 -2.82 -22.98
N ASN A 145 13.62 -1.56 -22.95
CA ASN A 145 15.04 -1.16 -22.84
C ASN A 145 15.59 -1.10 -21.40
N ASN A 146 14.78 -1.37 -20.37
CA ASN A 146 15.19 -1.17 -18.98
C ASN A 146 15.92 -2.35 -18.34
N LYS A 147 15.92 -3.55 -18.95
CA LYS A 147 16.55 -4.76 -18.39
C LYS A 147 18.02 -4.60 -18.00
N THR A 148 18.77 -3.76 -18.71
CA THR A 148 20.23 -3.63 -18.56
C THR A 148 20.67 -2.47 -17.66
N ARG A 149 19.74 -1.64 -17.15
CA ARG A 149 20.06 -0.39 -16.42
C ARG A 149 19.69 -0.39 -14.94
N ILE A 150 19.08 -1.47 -14.46
CA ILE A 150 18.51 -1.56 -13.09
C ILE A 150 19.34 -2.51 -12.19
N VAL A 151 20.25 -3.29 -12.77
CA VAL A 151 21.23 -4.14 -12.08
C VAL A 151 22.57 -3.43 -11.91
#